data_AF-A0A8C9KUS3-F1
#
_entry.id   AF-A0A8C9KUS3-F1
#
_cell.length_a   1.000
_cell.length_b   1.000
_cell.length_c   1.000
_cell.angle_alpha   90.00
_cell.angle_beta   90.00
_cell.angle_gamma   90.00
#
_symmetry.space_group_name_H-M   'P 1'
#
loop_
_entity.id
_entity.type
_entity.pdbx_description
1 polymer ?
#
loop_
_entity_poly.entity_id
_entity_poly.type
_entity_poly.pdbx_seq_one_letter_code
_entity_poly.pdbx_strand_id
1 'polypeptide(L)'
;MEDHYVHAGNILATQRHFRWHPGAHVGLGKKKYLYALEEGIVRYTKEVYVPSPSNAEAVDLVTRLPKGAVLYKTFVHVVPTKPEGTFKLVAML
;
A
#
# COMPACT_ATOMS: atom_id res chain seq x y z
N MET A 1 -12.61 -4.16 7.07
CA MET A 1 -11.98 -4.88 5.94
C MET A 1 -10.59 -5.39 6.29
N GLU A 2 -10.01 -5.01 7.44
CA GLU A 2 -8.85 -5.75 7.97
C GLU A 2 -9.19 -7.26 8.05
N ASP A 3 -8.20 -8.09 7.79
CA ASP A 3 -8.31 -9.56 7.75
C ASP A 3 -9.19 -10.14 6.63
N HIS A 4 -9.66 -9.32 5.68
CA HIS A 4 -10.43 -9.83 4.54
C HIS A 4 -9.53 -10.34 3.42
N TYR A 5 -9.91 -11.47 2.84
CA TYR A 5 -9.32 -11.98 1.59
C TYR A 5 -9.80 -11.13 0.41
N VAL A 6 -8.87 -10.73 -0.45
CA VAL A 6 -9.12 -9.95 -1.66
C VAL A 6 -8.43 -10.59 -2.85
N HIS A 7 -9.04 -10.42 -4.02
CA HIS A 7 -8.42 -10.76 -5.30
C HIS A 7 -7.67 -9.56 -5.88
N ALA A 8 -6.72 -9.82 -6.78
CA ALA A 8 -6.07 -8.78 -7.55
C ALA A 8 -7.12 -7.95 -8.33
N GLY A 9 -6.99 -6.63 -8.29
CA GLY A 9 -7.93 -5.68 -8.89
C GLY A 9 -9.09 -5.25 -7.99
N ASN A 10 -9.36 -5.92 -6.86
CA ASN A 10 -10.43 -5.51 -5.95
C ASN A 10 -10.18 -4.10 -5.39
N ILE A 11 -11.22 -3.27 -5.39
CA ILE A 11 -11.17 -1.95 -4.75
C ILE A 11 -11.19 -2.12 -3.23
N LEU A 12 -10.17 -1.61 -2.56
CA LEU A 12 -10.00 -1.70 -1.10
C LEU A 12 -10.65 -0.52 -0.38
N ALA A 13 -10.54 0.67 -0.95
CA ALA A 13 -11.13 1.88 -0.40
C ALA A 13 -11.30 2.96 -1.47
N THR A 14 -12.35 3.76 -1.37
CA THR A 14 -12.51 5.00 -2.14
C THR A 14 -12.41 6.19 -1.19
N GLN A 15 -11.75 7.27 -1.63
CA GLN A 15 -11.49 8.44 -0.78
C GLN A 15 -11.26 9.69 -1.61
N ARG A 16 -11.69 10.86 -1.10
CA ARG A 16 -11.46 12.17 -1.75
C ARG A 16 -10.08 12.76 -1.39
N HIS A 17 -9.67 12.56 -0.15
CA HIS A 17 -8.37 12.94 0.40
C HIS A 17 -7.63 11.67 0.87
N PHE A 18 -6.32 11.74 1.04
CA PHE A 18 -5.53 10.62 1.55
C PHE A 18 -5.85 10.36 3.02
N ARG A 19 -6.85 9.52 3.29
CA ARG A 19 -7.14 8.97 4.61
C ARG A 19 -6.26 7.75 4.87
N TRP A 20 -6.09 6.92 3.84
CA TRP A 20 -5.21 5.78 3.83
C TRP A 20 -4.21 5.89 2.69
N HIS A 21 -2.96 5.51 2.96
CA HIS A 21 -1.88 5.50 2.00
C HIS A 21 -1.70 4.08 1.42
N PRO A 22 -1.32 3.97 0.13
CA PRO A 22 -0.98 2.68 -0.46
C PRO A 22 0.31 2.15 0.18
N GLY A 23 0.24 0.94 0.73
CA GLY A 23 1.39 0.17 1.21
C GLY A 23 1.78 -0.92 0.23
N ALA A 24 2.26 -2.05 0.75
CA ALA A 24 2.72 -3.18 -0.05
C ALA A 24 1.56 -3.85 -0.81
N HIS A 25 1.78 -4.11 -2.10
CA HIS A 25 0.81 -4.73 -3.03
C HIS A 25 -0.53 -3.98 -3.12
N VAL A 26 -0.51 -2.66 -2.93
CA VAL A 26 -1.68 -1.79 -3.08
C VAL A 26 -1.41 -0.69 -4.10
N GLY A 27 -2.26 -0.62 -5.12
CA GLY A 27 -2.24 0.43 -6.14
C GLY A 27 -3.03 1.66 -5.74
N LEU A 28 -2.70 2.80 -6.36
CA LEU A 28 -3.39 4.08 -6.17
C LEU A 28 -3.98 4.57 -7.50
N GLY A 29 -5.30 4.69 -7.55
CA GLY A 29 -6.00 5.21 -8.73
C GLY A 29 -5.97 6.74 -8.84
N LYS A 30 -6.33 7.28 -10.01
CA LYS A 30 -6.36 8.75 -10.28
C LYS A 30 -7.22 9.54 -9.29
N LYS A 31 -8.33 8.95 -8.84
CA LYS A 31 -9.23 9.53 -7.82
C LYS A 31 -8.85 9.12 -6.39
N LYS A 32 -7.59 8.75 -6.16
CA LYS A 32 -7.00 8.35 -4.87
C LYS A 32 -7.63 7.12 -4.21
N TYR A 33 -8.44 6.35 -4.94
CA TYR A 33 -8.92 5.06 -4.46
C TYR A 33 -7.78 4.04 -4.44
N LEU A 34 -7.88 3.08 -3.54
CA LEU A 34 -6.91 2.01 -3.35
C LEU A 34 -7.47 0.71 -3.93
N TYR A 35 -6.60 -0.08 -4.56
CA TYR A 35 -6.96 -1.39 -5.11
C TYR A 35 -5.84 -2.40 -4.87
N ALA A 36 -6.21 -3.67 -4.71
CA ALA A 36 -5.25 -4.76 -4.52
C ALA A 36 -4.49 -5.04 -5.81
N LEU A 37 -3.18 -5.20 -5.73
CA LEU A 37 -2.35 -5.65 -6.85
C LEU A 37 -2.21 -7.18 -6.87
N GLU A 38 -2.29 -7.82 -5.70
CA GLU A 38 -2.14 -9.26 -5.51
C GLU A 38 -3.34 -9.86 -4.78
N GLU A 39 -3.48 -11.19 -4.85
CA GLU A 39 -4.46 -11.91 -4.03
C GLU A 39 -3.93 -12.17 -2.63
N GLY A 40 -4.69 -11.81 -1.60
CA GLY A 40 -4.21 -11.98 -0.24
C GLY A 40 -5.09 -11.38 0.84
N ILE A 41 -4.52 -11.21 2.03
CA ILE A 41 -5.21 -10.67 3.21
C ILE A 41 -4.88 -9.19 3.40
N VAL A 42 -5.90 -8.36 3.59
CA VAL A 42 -5.73 -6.92 3.83
C VAL A 42 -5.24 -6.65 5.26
N ARG A 43 -4.19 -5.81 5.39
CA ARG A 43 -3.62 -5.36 6.67
C ARG A 43 -3.50 -3.85 6.73
N TYR A 44 -3.72 -3.28 7.92
CA TYR A 44 -3.52 -1.85 8.17
C TYR A 44 -2.38 -1.65 9.16
N THR A 45 -1.50 -0.70 8.86
CA THR A 45 -0.35 -0.38 9.72
C THR A 45 -0.22 1.12 9.93
N LYS A 46 0.54 1.50 10.96
CA LYS A 46 0.95 2.89 11.21
C LYS A 46 2.45 2.99 10.93
N GLU A 47 2.82 3.59 9.81
CA GLU A 47 4.21 3.64 9.36
C GLU A 47 4.68 5.09 9.23
N VAL A 48 6.00 5.26 9.27
CA VAL A 48 6.64 6.56 9.09
C VAL A 48 6.38 7.05 7.67
N TYR A 49 5.87 8.28 7.55
CA TYR A 49 5.62 8.92 6.28
C TYR A 49 6.84 9.73 5.82
N VAL A 50 7.46 9.26 4.74
CA VAL A 50 8.52 9.97 4.03
C VAL A 50 7.96 10.42 2.68
N PRO A 51 7.73 11.72 2.45
CA PRO A 51 7.22 12.20 1.16
C PRO A 51 8.29 12.13 0.07
N SER A 52 7.84 12.02 -1.19
CA SER A 52 8.73 12.21 -2.34
C SER A 52 9.29 13.63 -2.36
N PRO A 53 10.59 13.82 -2.67
CA PRO A 53 11.20 15.14 -2.81
C PRO A 53 10.49 16.07 -3.81
N SER A 54 9.79 15.51 -4.80
CA SER A 54 9.04 16.28 -5.80
C SER A 54 7.75 16.91 -5.23
N ASN A 55 7.27 16.48 -4.06
CA ASN A 55 6.08 17.04 -3.43
C ASN A 55 6.49 18.20 -2.51
N ALA A 56 6.61 19.40 -3.08
CA ALA A 56 7.06 20.60 -2.38
C ALA A 56 6.24 20.90 -1.11
N GLU A 57 4.91 20.74 -1.15
CA GLU A 57 4.05 20.98 0.02
C GLU A 57 4.35 20.02 1.17
N ALA A 58 4.54 18.73 0.88
CA ALA A 58 4.84 17.74 1.91
C ALA A 58 6.27 17.87 2.44
N VAL A 59 7.23 18.23 1.57
CA VAL A 59 8.61 18.51 1.98
C VAL A 59 8.65 19.74 2.90
N ASP A 60 7.98 20.83 2.54
CA ASP A 60 7.88 22.04 3.36
C ASP A 60 7.17 21.79 4.69
N LEU A 61 6.18 20.89 4.73
CA LEU A 61 5.59 20.45 6.00
C LEU A 61 6.61 19.74 6.88
N VAL A 62 7.40 18.80 6.32
CA VAL A 62 8.39 18.02 7.07
C VAL A 62 9.54 18.88 7.58
N THR A 63 10.02 19.85 6.81
CA THR A 63 11.14 20.74 7.21
C THR A 63 10.76 21.69 8.34
N ARG A 64 9.47 21.99 8.52
CA ARG A 64 8.96 22.82 9.61
C ARG A 64 8.73 22.06 10.91
N LEU A 65 8.87 20.73 10.91
CA LEU A 65 8.73 19.94 12.12
C LEU A 65 9.94 20.12 13.05
N PRO A 66 9.73 20.11 14.38
CA PRO A 66 10.83 20.19 15.33
C PRO A 66 11.72 18.94 15.23
N LYS A 67 13.00 19.11 15.54
CA LYS A 67 13.97 18.01 15.51
C LYS A 67 13.51 16.84 16.38
N GLY A 68 13.46 15.65 15.80
CA GLY A 68 13.00 14.42 16.46
C GLY A 68 11.51 14.10 16.25
N ALA A 69 10.72 15.02 15.66
CA ALA A 69 9.35 14.72 15.28
C ALA A 69 9.29 13.81 14.04
N VAL A 70 8.33 12.90 14.04
CA VAL A 70 8.09 11.93 12.96
C VAL A 70 6.62 11.93 12.60
N LEU A 71 6.31 11.98 11.30
CA LEU A 71 4.94 11.83 10.82
C LEU A 71 4.62 10.34 10.65
N TYR A 72 3.57 9.88 11.32
CA TYR A 72 3.00 8.55 11.08
C TYR A 72 1.73 8.66 10.24
N LYS A 73 1.57 7.78 9.27
CA LYS A 73 0.37 7.65 8.44
C LYS A 73 -0.15 6.22 8.46
N THR A 74 -1.43 6.07 8.12
CA THR A 74 -2.05 4.74 8.02
C THR A 74 -1.82 4.20 6.61
N PHE A 75 -1.19 3.04 6.51
CA PHE A 75 -0.97 2.35 5.25
C PHE A 75 -1.86 1.11 5.15
N VAL A 76 -2.19 0.74 3.91
CA VAL A 76 -2.97 -0.47 3.60
C VAL A 76 -2.09 -1.39 2.78
N HIS A 77 -2.02 -2.65 3.20
CA HIS A 77 -1.19 -3.67 2.58
C HIS A 77 -2.06 -4.86 2.19
N VAL A 78 -1.65 -5.58 1.17
CA VAL A 78 -2.15 -6.93 0.89
C VAL A 78 -0.98 -7.90 1.12
N VAL A 79 -1.19 -8.87 2.01
CA VAL A 79 -0.24 -9.95 2.28
C VAL A 79 -0.57 -11.11 1.33
N PRO A 80 0.26 -11.39 0.32
CA PRO A 80 -0.04 -12.42 -0.67
C PRO A 80 -0.16 -13.81 -0.03
N THR A 81 -1.12 -14.60 -0.49
CA THR A 81 -1.36 -15.95 0.04
C THR A 81 -0.86 -17.05 -0.89
N LYS A 82 -0.77 -16.78 -2.19
CA LYS A 82 -0.31 -17.73 -3.20
C LYS A 82 1.13 -17.39 -3.62
N PRO A 83 2.01 -18.38 -3.80
CA PRO A 83 3.30 -18.16 -4.45
C PRO A 83 3.09 -17.82 -5.93
N GLU A 84 4.06 -17.14 -6.54
CA GLU A 84 4.02 -16.77 -7.98
C GLU A 84 3.86 -18.00 -8.89
N GLY A 85 4.44 -19.14 -8.50
CA GLY A 85 4.35 -20.38 -9.26
C GLY A 85 4.95 -21.56 -8.53
N THR A 86 4.84 -22.73 -9.17
CA THR A 86 5.48 -23.98 -8.73
C THR A 86 6.18 -24.61 -9.92
N PHE A 87 7.38 -25.14 -9.71
CA PHE A 87 8.08 -25.92 -10.73
C PHE A 87 7.36 -27.24 -10.94
N LYS A 88 7.03 -27.55 -12.19
CA LYS A 88 6.42 -28.83 -12.58
C LYS A 88 7.31 -29.51 -13.61
N LEU A 89 7.60 -30.78 -13.39
CA LEU A 89 8.30 -31.61 -14.36
C LEU A 89 7.42 -31.76 -15.61
N VAL A 90 7.98 -31.44 -16.79
CA VAL A 90 7.25 -31.49 -18.07
C VAL A 90 7.61 -32.75 -18.87
N ALA A 91 8.88 -33.14 -18.88
CA ALA A 91 9.34 -34.36 -19.54
C ALA A 91 10.61 -34.91 -18.89
N MET A 92 10.75 -36.24 -18.87
CA MET A 92 12.04 -36.93 -18.69
C MET A 92 12.49 -37.35 -20.09
N LEU A 93 13.41 -36.57 -20.69
CA LEU A 93 14.03 -36.90 -21.98
C LEU A 93 15.13 -37.95 -21.80
#